data_AF-A0A7C5EXG1-F1
#
_entry.id   AF-A0A7C5EXG1-F1
#
_cell.length_a   1.000
_cell.length_b   1.000
_cell.length_c   1.000
_cell.angle_alpha   90.00
_cell.angle_beta   90.00
_cell.angle_gamma   90.00
#
_symmetry.space_group_name_H-M   'P 1'
#
loop_
_entity.id
_entity.type
_entity.pdbx_description
1 polymer ?
#
loop_
_entity_poly.entity_id
_entity_poly.type
_entity_poly.pdbx_seq_one_letter_code
_entity_poly.pdbx_strand_id
1 'polypeptide(L)'
;MMKVVGVFARSAREPIRTTILVKGNQMARITADSATVIDLDREIITEINFNQKTYSVVTFAQMVEAMAALSKKAAQQSGTTEVNFKAAVQETGQTREISGLPAREVILTLTMEGTDRRSGSTGTIKVTSDMWLARDVPGYQEVKAFNQRLAEKLAWTPGGGAFFQGRSDMAKAFANLQREAAKLEGLPLLQTITMSGSGEGQSGQAEAPAPQQESARPSIGGALGRLGGLGGLGRRKKEETPKQETPPSAAAAQANLLEITTEMSGFSISPVDAAKFVAPAGFRQVESELLKSMK
;
A
#
# COMPACT_ATOMS: atom_id res chain seq x y z
N MET A 1 -10.45 26.46 -9.83
CA MET A 1 -9.59 25.26 -9.90
C MET A 1 -10.26 24.00 -9.30
N MET A 2 -11.55 23.75 -9.53
CA MET A 2 -12.26 22.58 -8.95
C MET A 2 -12.31 21.33 -9.85
N LYS A 3 -11.96 21.43 -11.13
CA LYS A 3 -12.08 20.31 -12.09
C LYS A 3 -10.87 19.37 -12.10
N VAL A 4 -9.72 19.80 -11.59
CA VAL A 4 -8.48 19.00 -11.62
C VAL A 4 -8.46 17.97 -10.49
N VAL A 5 -9.06 18.27 -9.32
CA VAL A 5 -9.11 17.35 -8.16
C VAL A 5 -9.96 16.10 -8.45
N GLY A 6 -11.00 16.21 -9.30
CA GLY A 6 -11.91 15.10 -9.60
C GLY A 6 -11.34 14.00 -10.51
N VAL A 7 -10.32 14.30 -11.31
CA VAL A 7 -9.72 13.33 -12.25
C VAL A 7 -8.67 12.45 -11.55
N PHE A 8 -7.87 13.03 -10.66
CA PHE A 8 -6.89 12.27 -9.85
C PHE A 8 -7.56 11.29 -8.87
N ALA A 9 -8.73 11.62 -8.34
CA ALA A 9 -9.48 10.73 -7.44
C ALA A 9 -10.14 9.52 -8.14
N ARG A 10 -10.33 9.57 -9.47
CA ARG A 10 -10.97 8.49 -10.23
C ARG A 10 -9.94 7.46 -10.72
N SER A 11 -8.83 7.93 -11.28
CA SER A 11 -7.73 7.05 -11.74
C SER A 11 -7.03 6.33 -10.58
N ALA A 12 -7.02 6.91 -9.37
CA ALA A 12 -6.48 6.26 -8.17
C ALA A 12 -7.41 5.17 -7.58
N ARG A 13 -8.64 5.01 -8.10
CA ARG A 13 -9.62 4.02 -7.63
C ARG A 13 -9.84 2.86 -8.61
N GLU A 14 -9.26 2.92 -9.80
CA GLU A 14 -9.36 1.83 -10.76
C GLU A 14 -8.23 0.81 -10.51
N PRO A 15 -8.52 -0.50 -10.58
CA PRO A 15 -7.51 -1.51 -10.36
C PRO A 15 -6.44 -1.46 -11.46
N ILE A 16 -5.17 -1.31 -11.06
CA ILE A 16 -4.05 -1.37 -11.99
C ILE A 16 -3.75 -2.83 -12.29
N ARG A 17 -4.12 -3.28 -13.50
CA ARG A 17 -3.78 -4.63 -13.97
C ARG A 17 -2.36 -4.66 -14.51
N THR A 18 -1.52 -5.51 -13.93
CA THR A 18 -0.17 -5.80 -14.43
C THR A 18 -0.11 -7.24 -14.92
N THR A 19 0.38 -7.45 -16.14
CA THR A 19 0.72 -8.77 -16.68
C THR A 19 2.22 -8.99 -16.57
N ILE A 20 2.63 -10.10 -15.98
CA ILE A 20 4.04 -10.49 -15.88
C ILE A 20 4.28 -11.62 -16.88
N LEU A 21 5.24 -11.42 -17.78
CA LEU A 21 5.71 -12.44 -18.71
C LEU A 21 7.16 -12.75 -18.40
N VAL A 22 7.52 -14.03 -18.41
CA VAL A 22 8.90 -14.48 -18.26
C VAL A 22 9.22 -15.40 -19.43
N LYS A 23 10.42 -15.24 -20.00
CA LYS A 23 10.96 -16.11 -21.03
C LYS A 23 12.47 -16.19 -20.88
N GLY A 24 12.96 -17.28 -20.30
CA GLY A 24 14.41 -17.46 -20.08
C GLY A 24 15.01 -16.33 -19.27
N ASN A 25 15.81 -15.48 -19.92
CA ASN A 25 16.54 -14.35 -19.33
C ASN A 25 15.86 -12.99 -19.54
N GLN A 26 14.58 -12.99 -19.95
CA GLN A 26 13.78 -11.79 -20.11
C GLN A 26 12.52 -11.83 -19.24
N MET A 27 12.18 -10.69 -18.65
CA MET A 27 10.93 -10.47 -17.94
C MET A 27 10.28 -9.19 -18.45
N ALA A 28 8.99 -9.23 -18.74
CA ALA A 28 8.19 -8.06 -19.06
C ALA A 28 7.10 -7.87 -18.00
N ARG A 29 6.93 -6.62 -17.53
CA ARG A 29 5.80 -6.18 -16.72
C ARG A 29 5.01 -5.20 -17.55
N ILE A 30 3.75 -5.52 -17.84
CA ILE A 30 2.94 -4.79 -18.81
C ILE A 30 1.67 -4.28 -18.12
N THR A 31 1.45 -2.98 -18.17
CA THR A 31 0.19 -2.32 -17.82
C THR A 31 -0.55 -1.88 -19.09
N ALA A 32 -1.70 -1.23 -18.95
CA ALA A 32 -2.44 -0.72 -20.09
C ALA A 32 -1.69 0.39 -20.85
N ASP A 33 -0.87 1.17 -20.15
CA ASP A 33 -0.22 2.38 -20.62
C ASP A 33 1.30 2.26 -20.79
N SER A 34 1.91 1.25 -20.17
CA SER A 34 3.36 1.08 -20.18
C SER A 34 3.82 -0.37 -20.12
N ALA A 35 5.08 -0.60 -20.44
CA ALA A 35 5.75 -1.86 -20.14
C ALA A 35 7.19 -1.63 -19.68
N THR A 36 7.65 -2.45 -18.74
CA THR A 36 9.06 -2.53 -18.36
C THR A 36 9.57 -3.91 -18.74
N VAL A 37 10.61 -3.94 -19.58
CA VAL A 37 11.28 -5.17 -19.97
C VAL A 37 12.68 -5.19 -19.38
N ILE A 38 13.00 -6.24 -18.65
CA ILE A 38 14.33 -6.50 -18.11
C ILE A 38 14.92 -7.63 -18.93
N ASP A 39 16.10 -7.39 -19.50
CA ASP A 39 16.88 -8.36 -20.28
C ASP A 39 18.20 -8.61 -19.56
N LEU A 40 18.37 -9.82 -19.02
CA LEU A 40 19.55 -10.20 -18.25
C LEU A 40 20.76 -10.48 -19.16
N ASP A 41 20.56 -10.87 -20.42
CA ASP A 41 21.65 -11.15 -21.36
C ASP A 41 22.28 -9.86 -21.87
N ARG A 42 21.43 -8.86 -22.11
CA ARG A 42 21.85 -7.52 -22.56
C ARG A 42 22.15 -6.56 -21.41
N GLU A 43 21.81 -6.93 -20.17
CA GLU A 43 21.98 -6.14 -18.95
C GLU A 43 21.33 -4.75 -19.05
N ILE A 44 20.10 -4.73 -19.59
CA ILE A 44 19.31 -3.52 -19.80
C ILE A 44 17.92 -3.64 -19.21
N ILE A 45 17.36 -2.47 -18.91
CA ILE A 45 15.94 -2.26 -18.67
C ILE A 45 15.42 -1.34 -19.77
N THR A 46 14.36 -1.78 -20.43
CA THR A 46 13.62 -0.99 -21.41
C THR A 46 12.30 -0.56 -20.81
N GLU A 47 12.06 0.74 -20.72
CA GLU A 47 10.78 1.31 -20.34
C GLU A 47 10.04 1.77 -21.59
N ILE A 48 8.81 1.30 -21.78
CA ILE A 48 8.00 1.53 -22.96
C ILE A 48 6.75 2.29 -22.51
N ASN A 49 6.46 3.41 -23.18
CA ASN A 49 5.25 4.19 -22.98
C ASN A 49 4.33 4.04 -24.20
N PHE A 50 3.21 3.34 -24.04
CA PHE A 50 2.29 3.07 -25.14
C PHE A 50 1.51 4.31 -25.59
N ASN A 51 1.24 5.24 -24.67
CA ASN A 51 0.52 6.48 -24.96
C ASN A 51 1.36 7.43 -25.83
N GLN A 52 2.64 7.58 -25.49
CA GLN A 52 3.56 8.47 -26.21
C GLN A 52 4.23 7.80 -27.41
N LYS A 53 4.09 6.46 -27.54
CA LYS A 53 4.83 5.64 -28.49
C LYS A 53 6.33 5.88 -28.40
N THR A 54 6.83 5.92 -27.17
CA THR A 54 8.25 6.12 -26.87
C THR A 54 8.78 4.97 -26.04
N TYR A 55 10.10 4.78 -26.08
CA TYR A 55 10.78 3.89 -25.15
C TYR A 55 12.10 4.50 -24.71
N SER A 56 12.56 4.14 -23.53
CA SER A 56 13.91 4.45 -23.05
C SER A 56 14.62 3.17 -22.65
N VAL A 57 15.95 3.20 -22.69
CA VAL A 57 16.79 2.06 -22.33
C VAL A 57 17.83 2.55 -21.33
N VAL A 58 17.95 1.84 -20.22
CA VAL A 58 19.01 2.04 -19.23
C VAL A 58 19.74 0.73 -19.00
N THR A 59 21.06 0.81 -18.79
CA THR A 59 21.87 -0.36 -18.40
C THR A 59 21.76 -0.62 -16.90
N PHE A 60 22.11 -1.83 -16.47
CA PHE A 60 22.20 -2.15 -15.04
C PHE A 60 23.22 -1.25 -14.33
N ALA A 61 24.35 -0.95 -14.98
CA ALA A 61 25.35 -0.03 -14.44
C ALA A 61 24.78 1.37 -14.20
N GLN A 62 24.07 1.94 -15.18
CA GLN A 62 23.42 3.25 -15.05
C GLN A 62 22.35 3.26 -13.96
N MET A 63 21.56 2.19 -13.84
CA MET A 63 20.57 2.07 -12.77
C MET A 63 21.24 2.01 -11.38
N VAL A 64 22.32 1.24 -11.23
CA VAL A 64 23.09 1.17 -9.98
C VAL A 64 23.67 2.53 -9.61
N GLU A 65 24.23 3.26 -10.58
CA GLU A 65 24.73 4.62 -10.38
C GLU A 65 23.61 5.58 -9.93
N ALA A 66 22.46 5.53 -10.61
CA ALA A 66 21.29 6.33 -10.25
C ALA A 66 20.80 6.02 -8.83
N MET A 67 20.72 4.74 -8.46
CA MET A 67 20.34 4.32 -7.11
C MET A 67 21.35 4.78 -6.05
N ALA A 68 22.65 4.76 -6.35
CA ALA A 68 23.68 5.27 -5.44
C ALA A 68 23.59 6.80 -5.24
N ALA A 69 23.29 7.55 -6.30
CA ALA A 69 23.06 8.98 -6.21
C ALA A 69 21.82 9.32 -5.36
N LEU A 70 20.72 8.59 -5.59
CA LEU A 70 19.48 8.74 -4.82
C LEU A 70 19.68 8.36 -3.34
N SER A 71 20.40 7.27 -3.04
CA SER A 71 20.66 6.82 -1.66
C SER A 71 21.50 7.84 -0.89
N LYS A 72 22.52 8.43 -1.53
CA LYS A 72 23.33 9.51 -0.93
C LYS A 72 22.49 10.74 -0.60
N LYS A 73 21.58 11.14 -1.50
CA LYS A 73 20.66 12.26 -1.26
C LYS A 73 19.68 11.98 -0.12
N ALA A 74 19.15 10.76 -0.05
CA ALA A 74 18.25 10.34 1.03
C ALA A 74 18.95 10.28 2.39
N ALA A 75 20.18 9.77 2.46
CA ALA A 75 20.98 9.71 3.69
C ALA A 75 21.32 11.11 4.25
N GLN A 76 21.39 12.13 3.40
CA GLN A 76 21.57 13.52 3.82
C GLN A 76 20.28 14.15 4.37
N GLN A 77 19.12 13.55 4.13
CA GLN A 77 17.80 14.03 4.56
C GLN A 77 17.20 13.22 5.74
N SER A 78 17.83 12.13 6.16
CA SER A 78 17.35 11.33 7.29
C SER A 78 17.64 12.00 8.64
N GLY A 79 16.58 12.43 9.33
CA GLY A 79 16.61 12.97 10.70
C GLY A 79 16.71 11.88 11.78
N THR A 80 17.02 12.32 13.01
CA THR A 80 17.34 11.50 14.19
C THR A 80 16.14 10.84 14.88
N THR A 81 15.21 10.26 14.13
CA THR A 81 14.05 9.55 14.71
C THR A 81 14.45 8.13 15.08
N GLU A 82 14.27 7.78 16.34
CA GLU A 82 14.44 6.41 16.80
C GLU A 82 13.17 5.63 16.46
N VAL A 83 13.33 4.56 15.70
CA VAL A 83 12.22 3.75 15.20
C VAL A 83 12.35 2.34 15.75
N ASN A 84 11.33 1.90 16.47
CA ASN A 84 11.21 0.53 16.95
C ASN A 84 10.21 -0.25 16.09
N PHE A 85 10.58 -1.46 15.69
CA PHE A 85 9.77 -2.33 14.83
C PHE A 85 9.35 -3.59 15.57
N LYS A 86 8.05 -3.88 15.54
CA LYS A 86 7.49 -5.15 16.00
C LYS A 86 6.78 -5.82 14.83
N ALA A 87 7.04 -7.10 14.63
CA ALA A 87 6.36 -7.94 13.65
C ALA A 87 5.65 -9.10 14.36
N ALA A 88 4.41 -9.36 13.99
CA ALA A 88 3.64 -10.50 14.47
C ALA A 88 2.96 -11.18 13.29
N VAL A 89 3.16 -12.49 13.15
CA VAL A 89 2.46 -13.32 12.17
C VAL A 89 1.46 -14.20 12.88
N GLN A 90 0.22 -14.17 12.41
CA GLN A 90 -0.87 -15.01 12.87
C GLN A 90 -1.36 -15.89 11.73
N GLU A 91 -1.25 -17.21 11.90
CA GLU A 91 -1.96 -18.16 11.05
C GLU A 91 -3.39 -18.30 11.56
N THR A 92 -4.38 -18.04 10.71
CA THR A 92 -5.79 -18.06 11.16
C THR A 92 -6.40 -19.45 11.16
N GLY A 93 -5.74 -20.41 10.49
CA GLY A 93 -6.26 -21.75 10.23
C GLY A 93 -7.29 -21.80 9.09
N GLN A 94 -7.66 -20.65 8.52
CA GLN A 94 -8.63 -20.58 7.43
C GLN A 94 -7.98 -20.97 6.10
N THR A 95 -8.77 -21.63 5.27
CA THR A 95 -8.40 -22.00 3.90
C THR A 95 -9.48 -21.57 2.92
N ARG A 96 -9.07 -21.21 1.71
CA ARG A 96 -9.95 -20.78 0.61
C ARG A 96 -9.33 -21.16 -0.72
N GLU A 97 -10.15 -21.50 -1.68
CA GLU A 97 -9.71 -21.66 -3.06
C GLU A 97 -9.71 -20.30 -3.78
N ILE A 98 -8.58 -19.93 -4.39
CA ILE A 98 -8.43 -18.69 -5.17
C ILE A 98 -7.85 -19.06 -6.53
N SER A 99 -8.57 -18.75 -7.61
CA SER A 99 -8.17 -19.11 -8.98
C SER A 99 -7.85 -20.61 -9.16
N GLY A 100 -8.60 -21.50 -8.49
CA GLY A 100 -8.38 -22.95 -8.54
C GLY A 100 -7.21 -23.46 -7.69
N LEU A 101 -6.58 -22.60 -6.89
CA LEU A 101 -5.45 -22.94 -6.04
C LEU A 101 -5.86 -22.89 -4.56
N PRO A 102 -5.50 -23.90 -3.76
CA PRO A 102 -5.72 -23.85 -2.32
C PRO A 102 -4.80 -22.80 -1.70
N ALA A 103 -5.39 -21.86 -0.97
CA ALA A 103 -4.69 -20.83 -0.22
C ALA A 103 -5.04 -20.88 1.26
N ARG A 104 -4.06 -20.61 2.12
CA ARG A 104 -4.24 -20.45 3.56
C ARG A 104 -4.13 -18.97 3.93
N GLU A 105 -4.91 -18.54 4.91
CA GLU A 105 -4.90 -17.16 5.36
C GLU A 105 -3.85 -16.95 6.46
N VAL A 106 -3.08 -15.89 6.31
CA VAL A 106 -2.06 -15.45 7.25
C VAL A 106 -2.11 -13.94 7.39
N ILE A 107 -2.19 -13.46 8.62
CA ILE A 107 -2.20 -12.02 8.94
C ILE A 107 -0.83 -11.62 9.47
N LEU A 108 -0.16 -10.72 8.77
CA LEU A 108 1.07 -10.07 9.23
C LEU A 108 0.74 -8.69 9.79
N THR A 109 1.10 -8.43 11.03
CA THR A 109 1.03 -7.09 11.64
C THR A 109 2.43 -6.55 11.85
N LEU A 110 2.71 -5.38 11.27
CA LEU A 110 3.91 -4.59 11.50
C LEU A 110 3.53 -3.34 12.29
N THR A 111 4.14 -3.15 13.45
CA THR A 111 3.97 -1.95 14.28
C THR A 111 5.27 -1.18 14.31
N MET A 112 5.21 0.07 13.87
CA MET A 112 6.32 1.02 13.88
C MET A 112 6.03 2.08 14.94
N GLU A 113 6.87 2.13 15.98
CA GLU A 113 6.82 3.12 17.05
C GLU A 113 7.96 4.12 16.82
N GLY A 114 7.62 5.38 16.60
CA GLY A 114 8.60 6.45 16.40
C GLY A 114 8.60 7.42 17.58
N THR A 115 9.79 7.77 18.06
CA THR A 115 9.97 8.83 19.08
C THR A 115 10.78 9.97 18.50
N ASP A 116 10.23 11.18 18.52
CA ASP A 116 10.97 12.39 18.18
C ASP A 116 11.88 12.77 19.35
N ARG A 117 13.20 12.68 19.14
CA ARG A 117 14.21 13.00 20.16
C ARG A 117 14.23 14.47 20.58
N ARG A 118 13.64 15.37 19.79
CA ARG A 118 13.62 16.82 20.08
C ARG A 118 12.40 17.23 20.92
N SER A 119 11.24 16.63 20.64
CA SER A 119 9.98 16.96 21.32
C SER A 119 9.54 15.94 22.36
N GLY A 120 10.11 14.73 22.35
CA GLY A 120 9.66 13.60 23.17
C GLY A 120 8.35 12.96 22.72
N SER A 121 7.74 13.47 21.64
CA SER A 121 6.46 12.98 21.14
C SER A 121 6.60 11.57 20.55
N THR A 122 5.62 10.72 20.81
CA THR A 122 5.57 9.35 20.26
C THR A 122 4.42 9.20 19.27
N GLY A 123 4.64 8.41 18.22
CA GLY A 123 3.63 8.05 17.24
C GLY A 123 3.72 6.56 16.92
N THR A 124 2.56 5.93 16.73
CA THR A 124 2.48 4.53 16.31
C THR A 124 1.82 4.44 14.96
N ILE A 125 2.49 3.78 14.01
CA ILE A 125 1.93 3.38 12.72
C ILE A 125 1.82 1.86 12.74
N LYS A 126 0.60 1.35 12.51
CA LYS A 126 0.32 -0.07 12.38
C LYS A 126 -0.01 -0.38 10.93
N VAL A 127 0.72 -1.32 10.34
CA VAL A 127 0.46 -1.87 9.02
C VAL A 127 0.01 -3.32 9.20
N THR A 128 -1.21 -3.63 8.79
CA THR A 128 -1.75 -4.99 8.81
C THR A 128 -1.83 -5.49 7.37
N SER A 129 -1.32 -6.68 7.11
CA SER A 129 -1.36 -7.34 5.81
C SER A 129 -2.06 -8.68 5.96
N ASP A 130 -3.29 -8.76 5.49
CA ASP A 130 -4.03 -10.02 5.33
C ASP A 130 -3.61 -10.67 4.00
N MET A 131 -3.15 -11.92 4.05
CA MET A 131 -2.59 -12.64 2.90
C MET A 131 -3.19 -14.02 2.77
N TRP A 132 -3.66 -14.34 1.56
CA TRP A 132 -4.03 -15.69 1.16
C TRP A 132 -2.88 -16.33 0.39
N LEU A 133 -2.12 -17.18 1.07
CA LEU A 133 -0.88 -17.79 0.57
C LEU A 133 -1.17 -19.15 -0.07
N ALA A 134 -0.84 -19.31 -1.35
CA ALA A 134 -0.84 -20.61 -2.03
C ALA A 134 0.58 -21.16 -2.18
N ARG A 135 0.70 -22.47 -2.04
CA ARG A 135 1.93 -23.22 -2.41
C ARG A 135 1.82 -23.71 -3.84
N ASP A 136 2.96 -24.07 -4.43
CA ASP A 136 3.04 -24.77 -5.72
C ASP A 136 2.29 -24.12 -6.88
N VAL A 137 2.32 -22.79 -6.94
CA VAL A 137 1.68 -22.02 -8.02
C VAL A 137 2.36 -22.31 -9.37
N PRO A 138 1.64 -22.83 -10.38
CA PRO A 138 2.21 -23.18 -11.67
C PRO A 138 2.93 -22.00 -12.35
N GLY A 139 4.12 -22.24 -12.91
CA GLY A 139 4.91 -21.24 -13.62
C GLY A 139 5.57 -20.16 -12.75
N TYR A 140 5.13 -19.97 -11.50
CA TYR A 140 5.68 -18.89 -10.66
C TYR A 140 7.15 -19.14 -10.25
N GLN A 141 7.63 -20.38 -10.31
CA GLN A 141 9.04 -20.69 -10.09
C GLN A 141 9.95 -20.00 -11.11
N GLU A 142 9.49 -19.79 -12.36
CA GLU A 142 10.28 -19.05 -13.36
C GLU A 142 10.43 -17.58 -12.98
N VAL A 143 9.39 -16.97 -12.41
CA VAL A 143 9.43 -15.60 -11.88
C VAL A 143 10.42 -15.51 -10.72
N LYS A 144 10.39 -16.46 -9.78
CA LYS A 144 11.34 -16.53 -8.66
C LYS A 144 12.78 -16.67 -9.16
N ALA A 145 13.03 -17.63 -10.05
CA ALA A 145 14.36 -17.89 -10.62
C ALA A 145 14.89 -16.71 -11.45
N PHE A 146 14.02 -16.00 -12.17
CA PHE A 146 14.40 -14.76 -12.85
C PHE A 146 14.84 -13.69 -11.86
N ASN A 147 14.04 -13.42 -10.81
CA ASN A 147 14.36 -12.38 -9.83
C ASN A 147 15.65 -12.70 -9.06
N GLN A 148 15.92 -13.98 -8.77
CA GLN A 148 17.20 -14.41 -8.16
C GLN A 148 18.38 -14.06 -9.07
N ARG A 149 18.32 -14.45 -10.35
CA ARG A 149 19.38 -14.14 -11.33
C ARG A 149 19.56 -12.64 -11.56
N LEU A 150 18.48 -11.88 -11.56
CA LEU A 150 18.53 -10.41 -11.62
C LEU A 150 19.26 -9.84 -10.40
N ALA A 151 18.91 -10.29 -9.19
CA ALA A 151 19.54 -9.82 -7.96
C ALA A 151 21.05 -10.15 -7.94
N GLU A 152 21.44 -11.35 -8.36
CA GLU A 152 22.84 -11.77 -8.48
C GLU A 152 23.60 -10.88 -9.49
N LYS A 153 23.03 -10.64 -10.68
CA LYS A 153 23.62 -9.75 -11.68
C LYS A 153 23.79 -8.32 -11.17
N LEU A 154 22.76 -7.78 -10.50
CA LEU A 154 22.84 -6.43 -9.92
C LEU A 154 23.87 -6.36 -8.79
N ALA A 155 24.00 -7.39 -7.96
CA ALA A 155 25.00 -7.44 -6.89
C ALA A 155 26.44 -7.45 -7.43
N TRP A 156 26.68 -8.11 -8.58
CA TRP A 156 27.97 -8.14 -9.25
C TRP A 156 28.25 -6.97 -10.17
N THR A 157 27.23 -6.15 -10.50
CA THR A 157 27.44 -4.91 -11.25
C THR A 157 28.32 -3.96 -10.44
N PRO A 158 29.31 -3.26 -11.04
CA PRO A 158 30.15 -2.31 -10.32
C PRO A 158 29.31 -1.28 -9.54
N GLY A 159 29.57 -1.15 -8.23
CA GLY A 159 28.78 -0.31 -7.32
C GLY A 159 27.53 -0.97 -6.73
N GLY A 160 27.07 -2.10 -7.28
CA GLY A 160 25.85 -2.80 -6.86
C GLY A 160 25.98 -3.45 -5.48
N GLY A 161 27.11 -4.12 -5.21
CA GLY A 161 27.37 -4.71 -3.89
C GLY A 161 27.39 -3.68 -2.75
N ALA A 162 27.85 -2.45 -3.01
CA ALA A 162 27.88 -1.37 -2.02
C ALA A 162 26.47 -0.88 -1.64
N PHE A 163 25.53 -0.89 -2.60
CA PHE A 163 24.11 -0.56 -2.34
C PHE A 163 23.48 -1.53 -1.32
N PHE A 164 23.79 -2.82 -1.40
CA PHE A 164 23.27 -3.82 -0.47
C PHE A 164 24.00 -3.86 0.88
N GLN A 165 25.29 -3.50 0.92
CA GLN A 165 26.09 -3.48 2.15
C GLN A 165 25.85 -2.24 3.04
N GLY A 166 25.44 -1.10 2.46
CA GLY A 166 25.29 0.17 3.17
C GLY A 166 24.09 0.28 4.14
N ARG A 167 23.35 -0.81 4.38
CA ARG A 167 22.11 -0.82 5.20
C ARG A 167 22.27 -1.56 6.53
N SER A 168 23.44 -1.43 7.16
CA SER A 168 23.81 -2.16 8.39
C SER A 168 22.95 -1.82 9.61
N ASP A 169 22.33 -0.65 9.64
CA ASP A 169 21.31 -0.20 10.60
C ASP A 169 19.97 -0.95 10.44
N MET A 170 19.57 -1.22 9.19
CA MET A 170 18.41 -2.03 8.84
C MET A 170 18.59 -3.52 9.21
N ALA A 171 19.83 -4.02 9.26
CA ALA A 171 20.12 -5.45 9.45
C ALA A 171 19.54 -6.03 10.76
N LYS A 172 19.51 -5.26 11.85
CA LYS A 172 18.92 -5.71 13.13
C LYS A 172 17.39 -5.75 13.10
N ALA A 173 16.74 -4.74 12.50
CA ALA A 173 15.29 -4.72 12.31
C ALA A 173 14.83 -5.87 11.39
N PHE A 174 15.64 -6.22 10.40
CA PHE A 174 15.38 -7.33 9.48
C PHE A 174 15.59 -8.72 10.09
N ALA A 175 16.39 -8.89 11.13
CA ALA A 175 16.62 -10.19 11.76
C ALA A 175 15.34 -10.76 12.41
N ASN A 176 14.54 -9.92 13.07
CA ASN A 176 13.24 -10.32 13.62
C ASN A 176 12.20 -10.55 12.50
N LEU A 177 12.23 -9.71 11.47
CA LEU A 177 11.37 -9.86 10.30
C LEU A 177 11.67 -11.17 9.53
N GLN A 178 12.93 -11.58 9.41
CA GLN A 178 13.32 -12.84 8.74
C GLN A 178 12.73 -14.07 9.43
N ARG A 179 12.77 -14.13 10.77
CA ARG A 179 12.21 -15.27 11.52
C ARG A 179 10.71 -15.40 11.31
N GLU A 180 9.99 -14.29 11.29
CA GLU A 180 8.55 -14.25 11.03
C GLU A 180 8.22 -14.47 9.55
N ALA A 181 9.04 -13.97 8.63
CA ALA A 181 8.88 -14.17 7.18
C ALA A 181 9.00 -15.64 6.77
N ALA A 182 9.77 -16.46 7.48
CA ALA A 182 9.83 -17.90 7.23
C ALA A 182 8.45 -18.59 7.39
N LYS A 183 7.54 -18.03 8.20
CA LYS A 183 6.17 -18.53 8.35
C LYS A 183 5.27 -18.15 7.17
N LEU A 184 5.67 -17.15 6.37
CA LEU A 184 4.94 -16.66 5.20
C LEU A 184 5.28 -17.48 3.94
N GLU A 185 5.37 -18.81 4.09
CA GLU A 185 5.64 -19.69 2.96
C GLU A 185 4.43 -19.73 2.02
N GLY A 186 4.66 -19.30 0.78
CA GLY A 186 3.69 -19.30 -0.30
C GLY A 186 3.77 -18.05 -1.17
N LEU A 187 2.94 -18.00 -2.21
CA LEU A 187 2.67 -16.79 -2.98
C LEU A 187 1.35 -16.19 -2.49
N PRO A 188 1.30 -14.90 -2.08
CA PRO A 188 0.03 -14.24 -1.80
C PRO A 188 -0.80 -14.08 -3.07
N LEU A 189 -1.83 -14.92 -3.22
CA LEU A 189 -2.79 -14.84 -4.32
C LEU A 189 -3.77 -13.67 -4.14
N LEU A 190 -4.04 -13.31 -2.89
CA LEU A 190 -4.81 -12.13 -2.52
C LEU A 190 -4.14 -11.53 -1.29
N GLN A 191 -3.94 -10.22 -1.30
CA GLN A 191 -3.32 -9.49 -0.21
C GLN A 191 -4.01 -8.15 0.00
N THR A 192 -4.43 -7.87 1.23
CA THR A 192 -4.98 -6.56 1.62
C THR A 192 -4.07 -5.95 2.69
N ILE A 193 -3.45 -4.82 2.36
CA ILE A 193 -2.61 -4.03 3.27
C ILE A 193 -3.45 -2.85 3.78
N THR A 194 -3.62 -2.76 5.09
CA THR A 194 -4.26 -1.64 5.78
C THR A 194 -3.23 -0.93 6.65
N MET A 195 -3.10 0.38 6.47
CA MET A 195 -2.27 1.24 7.30
C MET A 195 -3.15 2.09 8.21
N SER A 196 -2.93 2.01 9.52
CA SER A 196 -3.55 2.88 10.52
C SER A 196 -2.46 3.57 11.36
N GLY A 197 -2.77 4.74 11.89
CA GLY A 197 -1.85 5.51 12.72
C GLY A 197 -2.55 6.17 13.89
N SER A 198 -1.85 6.28 15.00
CA SER A 198 -2.22 7.11 16.14
C SER A 198 -1.01 7.95 16.52
N GLY A 199 -1.11 9.26 16.34
CA GLY A 199 -0.15 10.23 16.87
C GLY A 199 -0.88 11.22 17.77
N GLU A 200 -0.36 11.46 18.96
CA GLU A 200 -0.74 12.63 19.76
C GLU A 200 -0.21 13.86 19.01
N GLY A 201 -1.10 14.54 18.28
CA GLY A 201 -0.76 15.71 17.47
C GLY A 201 -1.68 15.99 16.28
N GLN A 202 -2.55 15.05 15.91
CA GLN A 202 -3.67 15.32 14.98
C GLN A 202 -5.01 15.00 15.64
N SER A 203 -5.33 15.72 16.72
CA SER A 203 -6.70 16.20 16.92
C SER A 203 -6.91 17.43 16.02
N GLY A 204 -6.83 17.23 14.71
CA GLY A 204 -7.35 18.18 13.73
C GLY A 204 -8.77 17.76 13.42
N GLN A 205 -9.73 18.60 13.80
CA GLN A 205 -11.16 18.44 13.51
C GLN A 205 -11.38 17.97 12.07
N ALA A 206 -11.63 16.68 11.88
CA ALA A 206 -12.52 16.24 10.82
C ALA A 206 -13.93 16.41 11.40
N GLU A 207 -14.46 17.63 11.35
CA GLU A 207 -15.91 17.82 11.41
C GLU A 207 -16.49 17.07 10.21
N ALA A 208 -17.00 15.87 10.48
CA ALA A 208 -18.02 15.29 9.62
C ALA A 208 -19.14 16.35 9.55
N PRO A 209 -19.59 16.78 8.36
CA PRO A 209 -20.75 17.65 8.28
C PRO A 209 -21.92 16.87 8.88
N ALA A 210 -22.37 17.32 10.06
CA ALA A 210 -23.62 16.85 10.65
C ALA A 210 -24.73 17.03 9.60
N PRO A 211 -25.63 16.06 9.40
CA PRO A 211 -26.80 16.29 8.57
C PRO A 211 -27.55 17.48 9.16
N GLN A 212 -27.63 18.59 8.39
CA GLN A 212 -28.47 19.73 8.73
C GLN A 212 -29.89 19.21 8.86
N GLN A 213 -30.33 19.03 10.11
CA GLN A 213 -31.74 18.95 10.45
C GLN A 213 -32.36 20.30 10.07
N GLU A 214 -33.07 20.26 8.96
CA GLU A 214 -33.93 21.30 8.44
C GLU A 214 -34.81 21.81 9.59
N SER A 215 -34.65 23.09 9.92
CA SER A 215 -35.33 23.76 11.01
C SER A 215 -36.82 23.89 10.71
N ALA A 216 -37.58 22.88 11.13
CA ALA A 216 -39.03 22.94 11.18
C ALA A 216 -39.47 24.00 12.21
N ARG A 217 -40.04 25.08 11.68
CA ARG A 217 -40.70 26.14 12.45
C ARG A 217 -41.86 25.58 13.29
N PRO A 218 -42.14 26.11 14.50
CA PRO A 218 -43.24 25.62 15.32
C PRO A 218 -44.62 26.11 14.85
N SER A 219 -45.49 25.10 14.62
CA SER A 219 -46.94 25.00 14.90
C SER A 219 -47.91 26.12 14.47
N ILE A 220 -48.77 25.80 13.50
CA ILE A 220 -50.18 26.20 13.44
C ILE A 220 -50.98 25.00 12.90
N GLY A 221 -52.01 24.55 13.65
CA GLY A 221 -53.13 23.80 13.09
C GLY A 221 -53.30 22.36 13.59
N GLY A 222 -53.90 22.21 14.76
CA GLY A 222 -54.29 20.90 15.30
C GLY A 222 -55.35 21.00 16.39
N ALA A 223 -56.43 21.74 16.13
CA ALA A 223 -57.63 21.71 16.94
C ALA A 223 -58.67 20.78 16.29
N LEU A 224 -58.91 19.60 16.88
CA LEU A 224 -60.24 19.02 17.05
C LEU A 224 -60.15 17.70 17.87
N GLY A 225 -60.96 17.60 18.93
CA GLY A 225 -61.21 16.36 19.68
C GLY A 225 -60.99 16.52 21.19
N ARG A 226 -61.85 17.27 21.89
CA ARG A 226 -63.07 16.81 22.60
C ARG A 226 -62.81 16.20 23.99
N LEU A 227 -63.47 16.86 24.95
CA LEU A 227 -64.03 16.39 26.22
C LEU A 227 -63.09 16.00 27.36
N GLY A 228 -63.18 16.81 28.43
CA GLY A 228 -63.51 16.27 29.74
C GLY A 228 -62.61 16.71 30.90
N GLY A 229 -63.21 17.37 31.89
CA GLY A 229 -62.85 17.11 33.29
C GLY A 229 -62.05 18.19 34.03
N LEU A 230 -62.79 19.15 34.57
CA LEU A 230 -62.70 19.75 35.92
C LEU A 230 -61.47 19.44 36.81
N GLY A 231 -60.86 20.54 37.31
CA GLY A 231 -60.59 20.71 38.74
C GLY A 231 -59.19 20.34 39.26
N GLY A 232 -58.63 21.22 40.11
CA GLY A 232 -57.73 20.79 41.18
C GLY A 232 -56.40 21.53 41.28
N LEU A 233 -56.28 22.34 42.33
CA LEU A 233 -55.08 22.96 42.86
C LEU A 233 -53.90 21.98 43.06
N GLY A 234 -52.66 22.49 42.96
CA GLY A 234 -51.65 22.16 43.98
C GLY A 234 -50.23 21.77 43.53
N ARG A 235 -49.27 22.57 44.02
CA ARG A 235 -47.93 22.20 44.52
C ARG A 235 -46.82 21.75 43.56
N ARG A 236 -45.74 22.56 43.63
CA ARG A 236 -44.31 22.28 43.43
C ARG A 236 -43.90 20.81 43.60
N LYS A 237 -43.09 20.31 42.67
CA LYS A 237 -42.09 19.28 42.93
C LYS A 237 -40.82 19.59 42.11
N LYS A 238 -39.67 19.50 42.80
CA LYS A 238 -38.32 19.57 42.22
C LYS A 238 -38.19 18.53 41.10
N GLU A 239 -37.70 18.94 39.95
CA GLU A 239 -37.13 18.02 38.97
C GLU A 239 -35.61 18.01 39.14
N GLU A 240 -35.14 16.80 39.45
CA GLU A 240 -33.75 16.40 39.49
C GLU A 240 -33.16 16.49 38.08
N THR A 241 -31.99 17.11 37.97
CA THR A 241 -31.16 17.05 36.78
C THR A 241 -30.88 15.59 36.43
N PRO A 242 -31.23 15.09 35.23
CA PRO A 242 -30.87 13.74 34.84
C PRO A 242 -29.35 13.64 34.74
N LYS A 243 -28.77 12.66 35.45
CA LYS A 243 -27.39 12.24 35.25
C LYS A 243 -27.24 11.80 33.79
N GLN A 244 -26.43 12.55 33.06
CA GLN A 244 -26.00 12.17 31.73
C GLN A 244 -25.05 10.98 31.88
N GLU A 245 -25.54 9.79 31.54
CA GLU A 245 -24.70 8.60 31.39
C GLU A 245 -23.68 8.87 30.28
N THR A 246 -22.41 8.89 30.66
CA THR A 246 -21.30 8.91 29.71
C THR A 246 -21.35 7.61 28.91
N PRO A 247 -21.48 7.63 27.57
CA PRO A 247 -21.28 6.43 26.78
C PRO A 247 -19.83 5.95 26.99
N PRO A 248 -19.56 4.63 26.94
CA PRO A 248 -18.20 4.13 27.05
C PRO A 248 -17.33 4.82 26.00
N SER A 249 -16.22 5.37 26.49
CA SER A 249 -15.13 5.95 25.71
C SER A 249 -14.98 5.20 24.39
N ALA A 250 -15.25 5.89 23.28
CA ALA A 250 -14.87 5.41 21.98
C ALA A 250 -13.37 5.09 22.07
N ALA A 251 -13.03 3.79 22.03
CA ALA A 251 -11.68 3.35 21.76
C ALA A 251 -11.20 4.20 20.58
N ALA A 252 -10.14 4.98 20.82
CA ALA A 252 -9.59 5.94 19.88
C ALA A 252 -9.66 5.33 18.48
N ALA A 253 -10.55 5.86 17.65
CA ALA A 253 -10.82 5.31 16.33
C ALA A 253 -9.49 5.38 15.57
N GLN A 254 -8.83 4.23 15.43
CA GLN A 254 -7.69 4.09 14.55
C GLN A 254 -8.22 4.37 13.15
N ALA A 255 -8.02 5.59 12.66
CA ALA A 255 -8.41 5.93 11.30
C ALA A 255 -7.55 5.11 10.34
N ASN A 256 -8.18 4.27 9.53
CA ASN A 256 -7.51 3.60 8.42
C ASN A 256 -7.11 4.70 7.42
N LEU A 257 -5.82 4.93 7.28
CA LEU A 257 -5.25 5.99 6.45
C LEU A 257 -5.19 5.55 4.98
N LEU A 258 -4.95 4.26 4.75
CA LEU A 258 -4.76 3.68 3.42
C LEU A 258 -5.12 2.20 3.45
N GLU A 259 -5.82 1.75 2.40
CA GLU A 259 -6.03 0.33 2.12
C GLU A 259 -5.60 0.05 0.67
N ILE A 260 -4.80 -0.99 0.48
CA ILE A 260 -4.36 -1.47 -0.83
C ILE A 260 -4.67 -2.96 -0.92
N THR A 261 -5.45 -3.36 -1.93
CA THR A 261 -5.69 -4.78 -2.23
C THR A 261 -4.98 -5.16 -3.54
N THR A 262 -4.25 -6.27 -3.51
CA THR A 262 -3.54 -6.88 -4.64
C THR A 262 -4.02 -8.31 -4.84
N GLU A 263 -4.36 -8.68 -6.07
CA GLU A 263 -4.74 -10.04 -6.45
C GLU A 263 -3.83 -10.57 -7.56
N MET A 264 -3.44 -11.83 -7.47
CA MET A 264 -2.64 -12.54 -8.47
C MET A 264 -3.45 -13.70 -9.05
N SER A 265 -3.57 -13.72 -10.38
CA SER A 265 -4.33 -14.73 -11.11
C SER A 265 -3.77 -14.91 -12.53
N GLY A 266 -4.35 -15.84 -13.29
CA GLY A 266 -3.97 -16.07 -14.70
C GLY A 266 -2.62 -16.74 -14.89
N PHE A 267 -2.20 -17.58 -13.93
CA PHE A 267 -0.96 -18.34 -14.01
C PHE A 267 -0.97 -19.31 -15.19
N SER A 268 0.12 -19.31 -15.97
CA SER A 268 0.26 -20.15 -17.16
C SER A 268 1.73 -20.44 -17.44
N ILE A 269 1.99 -21.63 -17.95
CA ILE A 269 3.30 -22.06 -18.47
C ILE A 269 3.32 -22.08 -20.01
N SER A 270 2.30 -21.47 -20.63
CA SER A 270 2.20 -21.42 -22.10
C SER A 270 3.35 -20.60 -22.69
N PRO A 271 3.87 -20.99 -23.87
CA PRO A 271 4.89 -20.20 -24.55
C PRO A 271 4.44 -18.75 -24.76
N VAL A 272 5.37 -17.82 -24.52
CA VAL A 272 5.14 -16.38 -24.73
C VAL A 272 5.87 -15.90 -25.98
N ASP A 273 5.19 -15.03 -26.73
CA ASP A 273 5.73 -14.39 -27.94
C ASP A 273 6.93 -13.50 -27.59
N ALA A 274 8.04 -13.70 -28.31
CA ALA A 274 9.26 -12.92 -28.14
C ALA A 274 9.05 -11.41 -28.42
N ALA A 275 8.08 -11.05 -29.27
CA ALA A 275 7.78 -9.66 -29.59
C ALA A 275 7.29 -8.86 -28.37
N LYS A 276 6.86 -9.52 -27.28
CA LYS A 276 6.45 -8.85 -26.02
C LYS A 276 7.62 -8.36 -25.17
N PHE A 277 8.85 -8.72 -25.52
CA PHE A 277 10.07 -8.37 -24.80
C PHE A 277 10.93 -7.34 -25.54
N VAL A 278 10.38 -6.68 -26.56
CA VAL A 278 11.07 -5.63 -27.30
C VAL A 278 10.15 -4.42 -27.48
N ALA A 279 10.75 -3.24 -27.69
CA ALA A 279 9.98 -2.06 -28.04
C ALA A 279 9.20 -2.31 -29.35
N PRO A 280 7.89 -1.99 -29.42
CA PRO A 280 7.11 -2.19 -30.63
C PRO A 280 7.63 -1.37 -31.81
N ALA A 281 7.45 -1.89 -33.03
CA ALA A 281 7.82 -1.17 -34.24
C ALA A 281 7.13 0.21 -34.32
N GLY A 282 7.89 1.23 -34.74
CA GLY A 282 7.40 2.61 -34.86
C GLY A 282 7.46 3.43 -33.56
N PHE A 283 7.92 2.85 -32.44
CA PHE A 283 8.17 3.61 -31.22
C PHE A 283 9.50 4.38 -31.34
N ARG A 284 9.55 5.59 -30.79
CA ARG A 284 10.75 6.42 -30.80
C ARG A 284 11.55 6.25 -29.51
N GLN A 285 12.85 6.08 -29.63
CA GLN A 285 13.72 6.10 -28.45
C GLN A 285 13.80 7.53 -27.89
N VAL A 286 13.65 7.66 -26.58
CA VAL A 286 13.84 8.91 -25.82
C VAL A 286 14.83 8.69 -24.70
N GLU A 287 15.37 9.78 -24.17
CA GLU A 287 16.18 9.74 -22.96
C GLU A 287 15.32 9.30 -21.76
N SER A 288 15.87 8.40 -20.94
CA SER A 288 15.21 7.90 -19.73
C SER A 288 14.99 9.02 -18.71
N GLU A 289 13.81 9.04 -18.08
CA GLU A 289 13.52 9.96 -16.98
C GLU A 289 14.47 9.74 -15.79
N LEU A 290 14.90 8.50 -15.56
CA LEU A 290 15.90 8.17 -14.54
C LEU A 290 17.20 8.93 -14.81
N LEU A 291 17.72 8.87 -16.04
CA LEU A 291 18.96 9.53 -16.42
C LEU A 291 18.82 11.05 -16.45
N LYS A 292 17.66 11.59 -16.85
CA LYS A 292 17.37 13.02 -16.78
C LYS A 292 17.43 13.54 -15.34
N SER A 293 16.94 12.76 -14.38
CA SER A 293 16.91 13.15 -12.97
C SER A 293 18.30 13.23 -12.31
N MET A 294 19.33 12.69 -12.95
CA MET A 294 20.71 12.70 -12.46
C MET A 294 21.55 13.88 -12.97
N LYS A 295 21.06 14.62 -13.96
CA LYS A 295 21.70 15.82 -14.52
C LYS A 295 21.32 17.06 -13.73
#